data_AF-A0A7J7KGY7-F1
#
_entry.id   AF-A0A7J7KGY7-F1
#
_cell.length_a   1.000
_cell.length_b   1.000
_cell.length_c   1.000
_cell.angle_alpha   90.00
_cell.angle_beta   90.00
_cell.angle_gamma   90.00
#
_symmetry.space_group_name_H-M   'P 1'
#
loop_
_entity.id
_entity.type
_entity.pdbx_description
1 polymer ?
#
loop_
_entity_poly.entity_id
_entity_poly.type
_entity_poly.pdbx_seq_one_letter_code
_entity_poly.pdbx_strand_id
1 'polypeptide(L)'
;MPILLYLVISIIKEVSPANNTDADVSPAVTKALRTFAILCKPDSFNGEEEKHTSQSLQLVLSALVYLLEAYREPRGLQPLVLLYAVAILSHSCPAEVLACERIREQVVSTVTSIWEKAGTSKVRKAFIQMCQTLFQHPDSIVSHCYVRSLGPLLCSHLLHATSHQPLDLQEISMAVTAVEVLVSLTPAEHSVSTVALLCSLFSTYLLNTVNYDSATPQAKQLFTVGLEAIKTLASNHPQQFKVVTSNSPPLRSAIEQAFLLHQSNEAAAQKKAAEASKQKQQAKPAIQLKMNFGNFT
;
A
#
# COMPACT_ATOMS: atom_id res chain seq x y z
N MET A 1 8.90 13.39 -31.34
CA MET A 1 8.49 12.76 -30.06
C MET A 1 9.50 11.74 -29.51
N PRO A 2 10.12 10.83 -30.30
CA PRO A 2 11.11 9.86 -29.76
C PRO A 2 12.32 10.50 -29.06
N ILE A 3 12.78 11.65 -29.55
CA ILE A 3 13.90 12.40 -28.95
C ILE A 3 13.54 12.93 -27.57
N LEU A 4 12.30 13.38 -27.36
CA LEU A 4 11.85 13.93 -26.08
C LEU A 4 11.67 12.81 -25.04
N LEU A 5 11.17 11.66 -25.47
CA LEU A 5 11.15 10.43 -24.66
C LEU A 5 12.56 10.02 -24.22
N TYR A 6 13.47 9.91 -25.20
CA TYR A 6 14.85 9.55 -24.96
C TYR A 6 15.54 10.54 -24.01
N LEU A 7 15.30 11.84 -24.21
CA LEU A 7 15.85 12.90 -23.36
C LEU A 7 15.33 12.79 -21.93
N VAL A 8 14.01 12.67 -21.73
CA VAL A 8 13.40 12.56 -20.39
C VAL A 8 13.92 11.33 -19.67
N ILE A 9 13.95 10.16 -20.32
CA ILE A 9 14.39 8.94 -19.65
C ILE A 9 15.91 8.94 -19.43
N SER A 10 16.69 9.52 -20.34
CA SER A 10 18.14 9.69 -20.13
C SER A 10 18.44 10.63 -18.96
N ILE A 11 17.69 11.73 -18.81
CA ILE A 11 17.80 12.62 -17.64
C ILE A 11 17.42 11.87 -16.36
N ILE A 12 16.34 11.07 -16.38
CA ILE A 12 15.93 10.26 -15.23
C ILE A 12 17.03 9.26 -14.85
N LYS A 13 17.67 8.62 -15.84
CA LYS A 13 18.78 7.68 -15.62
C LYS A 13 20.01 8.37 -15.01
N GLU A 14 20.35 9.57 -15.49
CA GLU A 14 21.48 10.35 -14.99
C GLU A 14 21.24 10.85 -13.54
N VAL A 15 20.01 11.25 -13.22
CA VAL A 15 19.64 11.77 -11.90
C VAL A 15 19.36 10.64 -10.88
N SER A 16 19.16 9.40 -11.34
CA SER A 16 18.87 8.26 -10.46
C SER A 16 19.59 6.98 -10.91
N PRO A 17 20.92 6.94 -10.77
CA PRO A 17 21.73 5.80 -11.18
C PRO A 17 21.55 4.60 -10.24
N ALA A 18 21.56 3.39 -10.80
CA ALA A 18 21.38 2.12 -10.07
C ALA A 18 22.26 1.94 -8.83
N ASN A 19 23.43 2.59 -8.76
CA ASN A 19 24.37 2.48 -7.64
C ASN A 19 23.88 3.15 -6.34
N ASN A 20 22.81 3.95 -6.38
CA ASN A 20 22.30 4.68 -5.22
C ASN A 20 20.91 4.17 -4.81
N THR A 21 20.83 2.89 -4.43
CA THR A 21 19.56 2.21 -4.11
C THR A 21 18.86 2.69 -2.84
N ASP A 22 19.55 3.41 -1.96
CA ASP A 22 19.01 3.92 -0.70
C ASP A 22 18.47 5.35 -0.78
N ALA A 23 18.82 6.09 -1.84
CA ALA A 23 18.32 7.43 -2.06
C ALA A 23 16.83 7.43 -2.39
N ASP A 24 16.13 8.44 -1.86
CA ASP A 24 14.74 8.68 -2.22
C ASP A 24 14.64 9.20 -3.66
N VAL A 25 13.50 8.94 -4.30
CA VAL A 25 13.23 9.47 -5.64
C VAL A 25 13.25 11.00 -5.57
N SER A 26 14.18 11.61 -6.31
CA SER A 26 14.28 13.05 -6.40
C SER A 26 12.95 13.65 -6.87
N PRO A 27 12.47 14.76 -6.28
CA PRO A 27 11.25 15.43 -6.72
C PRO A 27 11.31 15.85 -8.20
N ALA A 28 12.52 16.08 -8.73
CA ALA A 28 12.73 16.35 -10.15
C ALA A 28 12.33 15.15 -11.03
N VAL A 29 12.66 13.92 -10.60
CA VAL A 29 12.33 12.68 -11.32
C VAL A 29 10.82 12.45 -11.28
N THR A 30 10.18 12.62 -10.12
CA THR A 30 8.72 12.49 -10.00
C THR A 30 8.00 13.52 -10.87
N LYS A 31 8.47 14.78 -10.91
CA LYS A 31 7.93 15.81 -11.80
C LYS A 31 8.14 15.47 -13.26
N ALA A 32 9.33 15.00 -13.66
CA ALA A 32 9.61 14.59 -15.03
C ALA A 32 8.69 13.45 -15.49
N LEU A 33 8.51 12.42 -14.65
CA LEU A 33 7.58 11.31 -14.90
C LEU A 33 6.13 11.78 -15.01
N ARG A 34 5.67 12.66 -14.12
CA ARG A 34 4.31 13.24 -14.16
C ARG A 34 4.09 14.08 -15.41
N THR A 35 5.04 14.94 -15.77
CA THR A 35 4.96 15.76 -16.99
C THR A 35 4.93 14.87 -18.22
N PHE A 36 5.78 13.84 -18.27
CA PHE A 36 5.76 12.86 -19.35
C PHE A 36 4.42 12.12 -19.43
N ALA A 37 3.86 11.72 -18.29
CA ALA A 37 2.56 11.07 -18.21
C ALA A 37 1.40 11.98 -18.68
N ILE A 38 1.52 13.31 -18.55
CA ILE A 38 0.56 14.27 -19.10
C ILE A 38 0.69 14.36 -20.63
N LEU A 39 1.92 14.38 -21.15
CA LEU A 39 2.19 14.37 -22.60
C LEU A 39 1.69 13.10 -23.28
N CYS A 40 1.55 12.02 -22.53
CA CYS A 40 1.05 10.74 -23.01
C CYS A 40 -0.48 10.65 -23.08
N LYS A 41 -1.21 11.59 -22.47
CA LYS A 41 -2.68 11.57 -22.51
C LYS A 41 -3.20 11.97 -23.90
N PRO A 42 -4.23 11.27 -24.42
CA PRO A 42 -4.77 11.54 -25.75
C PRO A 42 -5.27 12.99 -25.91
N ASP A 43 -5.87 13.57 -24.86
CA ASP A 43 -6.42 14.95 -24.87
C ASP A 43 -5.37 16.06 -25.05
N SER A 44 -4.07 15.77 -24.85
CA SER A 44 -2.99 16.76 -25.02
C SER A 44 -2.65 17.01 -26.49
N PHE A 45 -3.14 16.17 -27.41
CA PHE A 45 -2.95 16.32 -28.85
C PHE A 45 -4.21 16.93 -29.48
N ASN A 46 -4.20 18.26 -29.66
CA ASN A 46 -5.26 18.98 -30.36
C ASN A 46 -5.31 18.55 -31.85
N GLY A 47 -6.36 17.81 -32.25
CA GLY A 47 -6.75 17.57 -33.64
C GLY A 47 -6.58 16.13 -34.16
N GLU A 48 -7.56 15.67 -34.96
CA GLU A 48 -7.64 14.39 -35.71
C GLU A 48 -7.52 13.08 -34.89
N GLU A 49 -8.67 12.61 -34.39
CA GLU A 49 -8.83 11.63 -33.30
C GLU A 49 -8.21 10.23 -33.51
N GLU A 50 -8.08 9.71 -34.74
CA GLU A 50 -7.61 8.32 -34.95
C GLU A 50 -6.09 8.17 -35.08
N LYS A 51 -5.41 9.05 -35.84
CA LYS A 51 -3.96 8.95 -36.05
C LYS A 51 -3.18 9.35 -34.79
N HIS A 52 -3.66 10.33 -34.04
CA HIS A 52 -3.01 10.82 -32.83
C HIS A 52 -3.11 9.85 -31.65
N THR A 53 -4.21 9.10 -31.55
CA THR A 53 -4.38 8.03 -30.55
C THR A 53 -3.36 6.89 -30.76
N SER A 54 -3.13 6.46 -32.01
CA SER A 54 -2.12 5.45 -32.31
C SER A 54 -0.68 5.88 -31.97
N GLN A 55 -0.36 7.17 -32.14
CA GLN A 55 0.96 7.72 -31.85
C GLN A 55 1.23 7.90 -30.35
N SER A 56 0.22 8.33 -29.57
CA SER A 56 0.34 8.43 -28.11
C SER A 56 0.46 7.04 -27.47
N LEU A 57 -0.29 6.05 -27.97
CA LEU A 57 -0.15 4.64 -27.60
C LEU A 57 1.29 4.13 -27.84
N GLN A 58 1.82 4.30 -29.05
CA GLN A 58 3.19 3.91 -29.39
C GLN A 58 4.24 4.62 -28.53
N LEU A 59 4.00 5.87 -28.14
CA LEU A 59 4.90 6.62 -27.28
C LEU A 59 4.92 6.05 -25.85
N VAL A 60 3.76 5.73 -25.27
CA VAL A 60 3.71 5.13 -23.93
C VAL A 60 4.29 3.72 -23.94
N LEU A 61 3.97 2.93 -24.96
CA LEU A 61 4.54 1.61 -25.18
C LEU A 61 6.06 1.66 -25.22
N SER A 62 6.64 2.52 -26.06
CA SER A 62 8.09 2.67 -26.17
C SER A 62 8.72 3.22 -24.89
N ALA A 63 8.04 4.10 -24.16
CA ALA A 63 8.50 4.59 -22.86
C ALA A 63 8.63 3.48 -21.83
N LEU A 64 7.57 2.66 -21.72
CA LEU A 64 7.49 1.60 -20.74
C LEU A 64 8.53 0.51 -21.05
N VAL A 65 8.66 0.11 -22.31
CA VAL A 65 9.70 -0.83 -22.77
C VAL A 65 11.09 -0.27 -22.49
N TYR A 66 11.37 0.99 -22.84
CA TYR A 66 12.69 1.58 -22.63
C TYR A 66 13.03 1.71 -21.13
N LEU A 67 12.06 2.02 -20.25
CA LEU A 67 12.28 2.03 -18.80
C LEU A 67 12.60 0.63 -18.25
N LEU A 68 11.90 -0.40 -18.74
CA LEU A 68 12.17 -1.79 -18.36
C LEU A 68 13.55 -2.25 -18.84
N GLU A 69 13.97 -1.86 -20.04
CA GLU A 69 15.30 -2.12 -20.57
C GLU A 69 16.37 -1.35 -19.78
N ALA A 70 16.14 -0.07 -19.51
CA ALA A 70 17.05 0.77 -18.73
C ALA A 70 17.27 0.23 -17.32
N TYR A 71 16.29 -0.42 -16.69
CA TYR A 71 16.47 -1.10 -15.41
C TYR A 71 17.39 -2.34 -15.50
N ARG A 72 17.40 -3.05 -16.63
CA ARG A 72 18.21 -4.26 -16.82
C ARG A 72 19.68 -3.96 -17.08
N GLU A 73 20.02 -2.72 -17.40
CA GLU A 73 21.40 -2.30 -17.63
C GLU A 73 22.23 -2.22 -16.33
N PRO A 74 23.53 -2.52 -16.37
CA PRO A 74 24.40 -2.51 -15.18
C PRO A 74 24.63 -1.11 -14.57
N ARG A 75 24.49 -0.05 -15.36
CA ARG A 75 24.42 1.36 -14.88
C ARG A 75 23.02 1.93 -15.10
N GLY A 76 22.05 1.07 -14.88
CA GLY A 76 20.66 1.29 -15.23
C GLY A 76 19.91 2.18 -14.25
N LEU A 77 18.59 2.04 -14.31
CA LEU A 77 17.65 2.75 -13.47
C LEU A 77 17.58 2.11 -12.07
N GLN A 78 17.41 2.95 -11.03
CA GLN A 78 17.12 2.44 -9.69
C GLN A 78 15.77 1.69 -9.63
N PRO A 79 15.66 0.60 -8.84
CA PRO A 79 14.41 -0.13 -8.66
C PRO A 79 13.24 0.77 -8.23
N LEU A 80 13.50 1.70 -7.30
CA LEU A 80 12.51 2.60 -6.77
C LEU A 80 11.90 3.46 -7.88
N VAL A 81 12.74 4.05 -8.73
CA VAL A 81 12.28 4.89 -9.85
C VAL A 81 11.46 4.09 -10.86
N LEU A 82 11.84 2.84 -11.15
CA LEU A 82 11.05 1.99 -12.04
C LEU A 82 9.64 1.74 -11.48
N LEU A 83 9.51 1.41 -10.19
CA LEU A 83 8.20 1.17 -9.56
C LEU A 83 7.32 2.41 -9.59
N TYR A 84 7.88 3.60 -9.30
CA TYR A 84 7.16 4.86 -9.44
C TYR A 84 6.78 5.17 -10.88
N ALA A 85 7.67 4.91 -11.84
CA ALA A 85 7.39 5.13 -13.25
C ALA A 85 6.26 4.23 -13.74
N VAL A 86 6.27 2.94 -13.40
CA VAL A 86 5.17 2.01 -13.72
C VAL A 86 3.85 2.47 -13.10
N ALA A 87 3.85 2.89 -11.83
CA ALA A 87 2.64 3.39 -11.16
C ALA A 87 2.10 4.68 -11.78
N ILE A 88 2.96 5.63 -12.15
CA ILE A 88 2.54 6.90 -12.76
C ILE A 88 2.06 6.67 -14.20
N LEU A 89 2.80 5.87 -14.96
CA LEU A 89 2.47 5.58 -16.36
C LEU A 89 1.21 4.75 -16.48
N SER A 90 0.96 3.80 -15.58
CA SER A 90 -0.26 2.99 -15.63
C SER A 90 -1.54 3.82 -15.52
N HIS A 91 -1.51 4.95 -14.82
CA HIS A 91 -2.67 5.86 -14.74
C HIS A 91 -2.85 6.74 -15.98
N SER A 92 -1.79 6.98 -16.74
CA SER A 92 -1.83 7.80 -17.96
C SER A 92 -1.89 6.98 -19.24
N CYS A 93 -1.70 5.67 -19.15
CA CYS A 93 -1.64 4.77 -20.27
C CYS A 93 -3.05 4.29 -20.64
N PRO A 94 -3.40 4.21 -21.93
CA PRO A 94 -4.65 3.58 -22.35
C PRO A 94 -4.67 2.10 -21.95
N ALA A 95 -5.84 1.59 -21.59
CA ALA A 95 -6.01 0.23 -21.09
C ALA A 95 -5.49 -0.84 -22.05
N GLU A 96 -5.59 -0.60 -23.37
CA GLU A 96 -5.13 -1.48 -24.45
C GLU A 96 -3.64 -1.84 -24.34
N VAL A 97 -2.81 -0.90 -23.91
CA VAL A 97 -1.36 -1.10 -23.75
C VAL A 97 -1.07 -1.96 -22.52
N LEU A 98 -1.75 -1.69 -21.42
CA LEU A 98 -1.57 -2.45 -20.17
C LEU A 98 -2.19 -3.85 -20.26
N ALA A 99 -3.20 -4.03 -21.11
CA ALA A 99 -3.81 -5.32 -21.43
C ALA A 99 -2.94 -6.14 -22.39
N CYS A 100 -1.99 -5.54 -23.11
CA CYS A 100 -1.08 -6.25 -24.00
C CYS A 100 -0.24 -7.27 -23.21
N GLU A 101 -0.45 -8.56 -23.51
CA GLU A 101 0.13 -9.68 -22.77
C GLU A 101 1.65 -9.59 -22.65
N ARG A 102 2.36 -9.36 -23.76
CA ARG A 102 3.83 -9.26 -23.77
C ARG A 102 4.36 -8.19 -22.82
N ILE A 103 3.69 -7.04 -22.75
CA ILE A 103 4.13 -5.92 -21.92
C ILE A 103 3.78 -6.18 -20.47
N ARG A 104 2.57 -6.66 -20.21
CA ARG A 104 2.14 -7.09 -18.89
C ARG A 104 3.11 -8.11 -18.30
N GLU A 105 3.50 -9.13 -19.05
CA GLU A 105 4.46 -10.14 -18.62
C GLU A 105 5.84 -9.54 -18.32
N GLN A 106 6.33 -8.64 -19.16
CA GLN A 106 7.61 -7.96 -18.92
C GLN A 106 7.57 -7.09 -17.66
N VAL A 107 6.47 -6.35 -17.44
CA VAL A 107 6.26 -5.56 -16.22
C VAL A 107 6.23 -6.49 -15.01
N VAL A 108 5.35 -7.48 -15.01
CA VAL A 108 5.17 -8.44 -13.91
C VAL A 108 6.48 -9.14 -13.58
N SER A 109 7.19 -9.68 -14.58
CA SER A 109 8.47 -10.35 -14.37
C SER A 109 9.51 -9.41 -13.76
N THR A 110 9.62 -8.19 -14.27
CA THR A 110 10.62 -7.22 -13.80
C THR A 110 10.32 -6.77 -12.37
N VAL A 111 9.08 -6.42 -12.06
CA VAL A 111 8.70 -5.98 -10.70
C VAL A 111 8.73 -7.12 -9.69
N THR A 112 8.45 -8.35 -10.11
CA THR A 112 8.61 -9.54 -9.26
C THR A 112 10.08 -9.80 -8.96
N SER A 113 10.97 -9.64 -9.94
CA SER A 113 12.42 -9.73 -9.69
C SER A 113 12.89 -8.62 -8.75
N ILE A 114 12.34 -7.41 -8.85
CA ILE A 114 12.62 -6.33 -7.89
C ILE A 114 12.15 -6.74 -6.49
N TRP A 115 10.95 -7.30 -6.37
CA TRP A 115 10.38 -7.76 -5.10
C TRP A 115 11.23 -8.84 -4.44
N GLU A 116 11.67 -9.85 -5.20
CA GLU A 116 12.53 -10.94 -4.71
C GLU A 116 13.90 -10.45 -4.25
N LYS A 117 14.47 -9.47 -4.98
CA LYS A 117 15.76 -8.84 -4.64
C LYS A 117 15.64 -7.72 -3.62
N ALA A 118 14.42 -7.33 -3.22
CA ALA A 118 14.20 -6.15 -2.39
C ALA A 118 14.73 -6.38 -0.96
N GLY A 119 15.87 -5.76 -0.67
CA GLY A 119 16.47 -5.73 0.66
C GLY A 119 15.92 -4.65 1.59
N THR A 120 15.22 -3.63 1.07
CA THR A 120 14.82 -2.45 1.86
C THR A 120 13.29 -2.27 1.93
N SER A 121 12.80 -1.83 3.10
CA SER A 121 11.38 -1.49 3.33
C SER A 121 10.88 -0.41 2.34
N LYS A 122 11.75 0.52 1.93
CA LYS A 122 11.42 1.55 0.93
C LYS A 122 10.96 0.96 -0.41
N VAL A 123 11.72 0.01 -0.96
CA VAL A 123 11.39 -0.62 -2.24
C VAL A 123 10.11 -1.45 -2.12
N ARG A 124 9.91 -2.13 -0.98
CA ARG A 124 8.68 -2.91 -0.72
C ARG A 124 7.44 -2.02 -0.62
N LYS A 125 7.50 -0.91 0.11
CA LYS A 125 6.39 0.07 0.17
C LYS A 125 6.06 0.64 -1.20
N ALA A 126 7.07 0.97 -2.01
CA ALA A 126 6.85 1.46 -3.38
C ALA A 126 6.22 0.38 -4.29
N PHE A 127 6.63 -0.88 -4.13
CA PHE A 127 6.01 -2.00 -4.84
C PHE A 127 4.54 -2.16 -4.45
N ILE A 128 4.22 -2.10 -3.16
CA ILE A 128 2.84 -2.20 -2.67
C ILE A 128 2.01 -1.02 -3.20
N GLN A 129 2.54 0.20 -3.17
CA GLN A 129 1.86 1.39 -3.71
C GLN A 129 1.62 1.28 -5.23
N MET A 130 2.58 0.75 -5.98
CA MET A 130 2.41 0.45 -7.40
C MET A 130 1.29 -0.58 -7.61
N CYS A 131 1.26 -1.65 -6.82
CA CYS A 131 0.18 -2.65 -6.88
C CYS A 131 -1.20 -2.03 -6.61
N GLN A 132 -1.32 -1.19 -5.58
CA GLN A 132 -2.57 -0.46 -5.30
C GLN A 132 -3.03 0.37 -6.51
N THR A 133 -2.10 1.06 -7.18
CA THR A 133 -2.40 1.87 -8.37
C THR A 133 -2.88 1.00 -9.54
N LEU A 134 -2.27 -0.17 -9.73
CA LEU A 134 -2.65 -1.12 -10.79
C LEU A 134 -3.97 -1.83 -10.51
N PHE A 135 -4.27 -2.14 -9.24
CA PHE A 135 -5.50 -2.83 -8.86
C PHE A 135 -6.71 -1.89 -8.90
N GLN A 136 -6.50 -0.60 -8.67
CA GLN A 136 -7.54 0.43 -8.75
C GLN A 136 -7.66 1.04 -10.16
N HIS A 137 -7.11 0.39 -11.18
CA HIS A 137 -7.20 0.88 -12.55
C HIS A 137 -8.67 0.87 -13.03
N PRO A 138 -9.14 1.92 -13.73
CA PRO A 138 -10.55 2.06 -14.13
C PRO A 138 -11.01 0.95 -15.08
N ASP A 139 -10.11 0.41 -15.89
CA ASP A 139 -10.37 -0.76 -16.71
C ASP A 139 -10.27 -2.04 -15.87
N SER A 140 -11.36 -2.79 -15.80
CA SER A 140 -11.44 -4.00 -14.99
C SER A 140 -10.54 -5.11 -15.55
N ILE A 141 -10.40 -5.28 -16.87
CA ILE A 141 -9.57 -6.33 -17.47
C ILE A 141 -8.12 -6.15 -17.03
N VAL A 142 -7.61 -4.92 -17.11
CA VAL A 142 -6.26 -4.57 -16.65
C VAL A 142 -6.10 -4.90 -15.17
N SER A 143 -7.02 -4.43 -14.32
CA SER A 143 -6.98 -4.66 -12.88
C SER A 143 -6.97 -6.15 -12.53
N HIS A 144 -7.85 -6.96 -13.13
CA HIS A 144 -7.91 -8.41 -12.90
C HIS A 144 -6.62 -9.11 -13.32
N CYS A 145 -6.03 -8.72 -14.47
CA CYS A 145 -4.80 -9.32 -14.96
C CYS A 145 -3.62 -9.09 -14.00
N TYR A 146 -3.46 -7.86 -13.50
CA TYR A 146 -2.38 -7.54 -12.55
C TYR A 146 -2.64 -8.12 -11.16
N VAL A 147 -3.90 -8.14 -10.70
CA VAL A 147 -4.29 -8.81 -9.45
C VAL A 147 -3.93 -10.28 -9.48
N ARG A 148 -4.25 -10.98 -10.57
CA ARG A 148 -3.99 -12.42 -10.69
C ARG A 148 -2.49 -12.73 -10.61
N SER A 149 -1.64 -11.84 -11.13
CA SER A 149 -0.19 -12.02 -11.12
C SER A 149 0.49 -11.56 -9.83
N LEU A 150 0.09 -10.41 -9.26
CA LEU A 150 0.78 -9.77 -8.14
C LEU A 150 0.10 -9.95 -6.79
N GLY A 151 -1.22 -10.20 -6.77
CA GLY A 151 -1.99 -10.45 -5.55
C GLY A 151 -1.43 -11.59 -4.68
N PRO A 152 -1.07 -12.76 -5.25
CA PRO A 152 -0.47 -13.86 -4.47
C PRO A 152 0.83 -13.47 -3.76
N LEU A 153 1.64 -12.58 -4.36
CA LEU A 153 2.88 -12.09 -3.74
C LEU A 153 2.57 -11.27 -2.47
N LEU A 154 1.57 -10.38 -2.52
CA LEU A 154 1.15 -9.59 -1.36
C LEU A 154 0.54 -10.45 -0.25
N CYS A 155 -0.32 -11.41 -0.60
CA CYS A 155 -0.86 -12.35 0.38
C CYS A 155 0.24 -13.19 1.04
N SER A 156 1.22 -13.65 0.24
CA SER A 156 2.37 -14.39 0.77
C SER A 156 3.19 -13.50 1.70
N HIS A 157 3.45 -12.24 1.32
CA HIS A 157 4.18 -11.29 2.15
C HIS A 157 3.52 -11.06 3.52
N LEU A 158 2.20 -10.84 3.52
CA LEU A 158 1.40 -10.69 4.73
C LEU A 158 1.49 -11.94 5.62
N LEU A 159 1.46 -13.13 5.03
CA LEU A 159 1.60 -14.38 5.79
C LEU A 159 3.00 -14.54 6.40
N HIS A 160 4.07 -14.12 5.72
CA HIS A 160 5.43 -14.18 6.27
C HIS A 160 5.64 -13.18 7.42
N ALA A 161 4.86 -12.09 7.46
CA ALA A 161 4.94 -11.07 8.50
C ALA A 161 4.63 -11.62 9.90
N THR A 162 3.93 -12.76 10.01
CA THR A 162 3.68 -13.43 11.29
C THR A 162 4.79 -14.36 11.75
N SER A 163 5.66 -14.81 10.82
CA SER A 163 6.63 -15.88 11.07
C SER A 163 8.06 -15.40 11.30
N HIS A 164 8.42 -14.21 10.80
CA HIS A 164 9.78 -13.68 10.87
C HIS A 164 9.79 -12.23 11.41
N GLN A 165 10.97 -11.81 11.88
CA GLN A 165 11.39 -10.49 12.39
C GLN A 165 10.50 -9.29 12.00
N PRO A 166 10.46 -8.23 12.82
CA PRO A 166 9.47 -7.18 12.65
C PRO A 166 9.58 -6.48 11.30
N LEU A 167 8.60 -6.75 10.44
CA LEU A 167 8.33 -5.93 9.28
C LEU A 167 7.83 -4.56 9.73
N ASP A 168 8.08 -3.56 8.89
CA ASP A 168 7.60 -2.21 9.11
C ASP A 168 6.07 -2.19 9.13
N LEU A 169 5.47 -1.69 10.21
CA LEU A 169 4.02 -1.70 10.37
C LEU A 169 3.30 -0.94 9.25
N GLN A 170 3.93 0.12 8.73
CA GLN A 170 3.37 0.88 7.63
C GLN A 170 3.35 0.05 6.34
N GLU A 171 4.38 -0.78 6.10
CA GLU A 171 4.45 -1.70 4.96
C GLU A 171 3.30 -2.71 5.02
N ILE A 172 3.05 -3.29 6.19
CA ILE A 172 1.96 -4.25 6.41
C ILE A 172 0.60 -3.58 6.23
N SER A 173 0.39 -2.41 6.84
CA SER A 173 -0.88 -1.67 6.70
C SER A 173 -1.18 -1.34 5.23
N MET A 174 -0.18 -0.91 4.45
CA MET A 174 -0.34 -0.68 3.02
C MET A 174 -0.69 -1.97 2.26
N ALA A 175 -0.03 -3.09 2.60
CA ALA A 175 -0.28 -4.38 1.95
C ALA A 175 -1.69 -4.90 2.28
N VAL A 176 -2.17 -4.72 3.52
CA VAL A 176 -3.55 -5.03 3.92
C VAL A 176 -4.55 -4.27 3.06
N THR A 177 -4.42 -2.94 2.96
CA THR A 177 -5.30 -2.12 2.11
C THR A 177 -5.22 -2.51 0.63
N ALA A 178 -4.05 -2.90 0.14
CA ALA A 178 -3.89 -3.36 -1.25
C ALA A 178 -4.64 -4.68 -1.50
N VAL A 179 -4.62 -5.60 -0.53
CA VAL A 179 -5.25 -6.91 -0.62
C VAL A 179 -6.78 -6.83 -0.37
N GLU A 180 -7.27 -5.85 0.37
CA GLU A 180 -8.71 -5.62 0.54
C GLU A 180 -9.44 -5.33 -0.78
N VAL A 181 -8.77 -4.63 -1.71
CA VAL A 181 -9.30 -4.34 -3.07
C VAL A 181 -9.55 -5.63 -3.87
N LEU A 182 -8.92 -6.76 -3.50
CA LEU A 182 -9.14 -8.03 -4.19
C LEU A 182 -10.59 -8.50 -4.09
N VAL A 183 -11.31 -8.16 -3.01
CA VAL A 183 -12.71 -8.59 -2.83
C VAL A 183 -13.63 -7.91 -3.84
N SER A 184 -13.43 -6.60 -4.09
CA SER A 184 -14.24 -5.85 -5.05
C SER A 184 -13.97 -6.24 -6.51
N LEU A 185 -12.77 -6.78 -6.77
CA LEU A 185 -12.35 -7.29 -8.08
C LEU A 185 -12.62 -8.79 -8.25
N THR A 186 -13.17 -9.48 -7.26
CA THR A 186 -13.52 -10.90 -7.41
C THR A 186 -14.95 -11.02 -7.94
N PRO A 187 -15.22 -11.89 -8.94
CA PRO A 187 -16.58 -12.22 -9.35
C PRO A 187 -17.47 -12.62 -8.16
N ALA A 188 -18.76 -12.29 -8.20
CA ALA A 188 -19.68 -12.54 -7.09
C ALA A 188 -19.68 -14.01 -6.62
N GLU A 189 -19.52 -14.96 -7.54
CA GLU A 189 -19.44 -16.40 -7.27
C GLU A 189 -18.29 -16.79 -6.34
N HIS A 190 -17.15 -16.10 -6.44
CA HIS A 190 -15.95 -16.39 -5.65
C HIS A 190 -15.75 -15.39 -4.51
N SER A 191 -16.58 -14.36 -4.41
CA SER A 191 -16.46 -13.29 -3.41
C SER A 191 -16.45 -13.82 -1.97
N VAL A 192 -17.28 -14.83 -1.65
CA VAL A 192 -17.31 -15.47 -0.32
C VAL A 192 -15.99 -16.19 -0.03
N SER A 193 -15.42 -16.88 -1.01
CA SER A 193 -14.14 -17.58 -0.86
C SER A 193 -12.98 -16.61 -0.68
N THR A 194 -12.96 -15.49 -1.40
CA THR A 194 -11.95 -14.43 -1.20
C THR A 194 -12.05 -13.83 0.19
N VAL A 195 -13.27 -13.50 0.66
CA VAL A 195 -13.48 -13.01 2.02
C VAL A 195 -13.02 -14.04 3.06
N ALA A 196 -13.30 -15.33 2.86
CA ALA A 196 -12.84 -16.39 3.75
C ALA A 196 -11.31 -16.49 3.83
N LEU A 197 -10.63 -16.32 2.68
CA LEU A 197 -9.18 -16.33 2.60
C LEU A 197 -8.58 -15.13 3.34
N LEU A 198 -9.13 -13.93 3.14
CA LEU A 198 -8.68 -12.72 3.84
C LEU A 198 -8.96 -12.77 5.34
N CYS A 199 -10.13 -13.25 5.76
CA CYS A 199 -10.41 -13.46 7.19
C CYS A 199 -9.42 -14.45 7.80
N SER A 200 -9.14 -15.56 7.12
CA SER A 200 -8.14 -16.53 7.58
C SER A 200 -6.75 -15.90 7.68
N LEU A 201 -6.34 -15.11 6.68
CA LEU A 201 -5.07 -14.38 6.68
C LEU A 201 -4.98 -13.41 7.85
N PHE A 202 -5.95 -12.51 8.02
CA PHE A 202 -5.94 -11.53 9.11
C PHE A 202 -6.12 -12.17 10.49
N SER A 203 -6.75 -13.35 10.58
CA SER A 203 -6.84 -14.11 11.83
C SER A 203 -5.48 -14.52 12.37
N THR A 204 -4.46 -14.66 11.52
CA THR A 204 -3.07 -14.96 11.94
C THR A 204 -2.42 -13.83 12.75
N TYR A 205 -2.94 -12.60 12.65
CA TYR A 205 -2.49 -11.46 13.46
C TYR A 205 -3.21 -11.35 14.80
N LEU A 206 -4.26 -12.15 15.02
CA LEU A 206 -5.08 -12.05 16.22
C LEU A 206 -4.35 -12.67 17.43
N LEU A 207 -4.45 -11.98 18.57
CA LEU A 207 -3.91 -12.40 19.84
C LEU A 207 -5.05 -12.78 20.77
N ASN A 208 -4.84 -13.81 21.58
CA ASN A 208 -5.74 -14.18 22.66
C ASN A 208 -5.33 -13.47 23.95
N THR A 209 -6.22 -13.47 24.96
CA THR A 209 -6.00 -12.84 26.28
C THR A 209 -4.65 -13.21 26.91
N VAL A 210 -4.34 -14.51 26.94
CA VAL A 210 -3.08 -15.04 27.50
C VAL A 210 -1.86 -14.53 26.71
N ASN A 211 -1.99 -14.43 25.39
CA ASN A 211 -0.89 -14.04 24.52
C ASN A 211 -0.66 -12.52 24.54
N TYR A 212 -1.73 -11.74 24.70
CA TYR A 212 -1.70 -10.29 24.62
C TYR A 212 -0.87 -9.66 25.74
N ASP A 213 -0.98 -10.15 26.97
CA ASP A 213 -0.22 -9.56 28.09
C ASP A 213 1.28 -9.78 27.92
N SER A 214 1.69 -10.96 27.44
CA SER A 214 3.08 -11.30 27.12
C SER A 214 3.58 -10.79 25.76
N ALA A 215 2.68 -10.25 24.91
CA ALA A 215 3.01 -9.88 23.54
C ALA A 215 3.90 -8.63 23.49
N THR A 216 4.83 -8.63 22.53
CA THR A 216 5.67 -7.47 22.23
C THR A 216 4.82 -6.28 21.77
N PRO A 217 5.30 -5.03 21.92
CA PRO A 217 4.60 -3.86 21.43
C PRO A 217 4.26 -3.95 19.93
N GLN A 218 5.15 -4.53 19.13
CA GLN A 218 4.93 -4.74 17.70
C GLN A 218 3.81 -5.75 17.43
N ALA A 219 3.78 -6.88 18.14
CA ALA A 219 2.68 -7.85 18.01
C ALA A 219 1.33 -7.25 18.40
N LYS A 220 1.29 -6.34 19.39
CA LYS A 220 0.07 -5.59 19.74
C LYS A 220 -0.36 -4.62 18.64
N GLN A 221 0.58 -3.98 17.95
CA GLN A 221 0.25 -3.12 16.81
C GLN A 221 -0.21 -3.94 15.59
N LEU A 222 0.39 -5.10 15.33
CA LEU A 222 -0.07 -6.04 14.30
C LEU A 222 -1.49 -6.53 14.59
N PHE A 223 -1.77 -6.84 15.85
CA PHE A 223 -3.11 -7.17 16.31
C PHE A 223 -4.12 -6.07 15.98
N THR A 224 -3.79 -4.80 16.23
CA THR A 224 -4.67 -3.68 15.89
C THR A 224 -4.90 -3.55 14.39
N VAL A 225 -3.84 -3.72 13.56
CA VAL A 225 -3.95 -3.68 12.10
C VAL A 225 -4.84 -4.81 11.58
N GLY A 226 -4.66 -6.04 12.07
CA GLY A 226 -5.48 -7.19 11.67
C GLY A 226 -6.94 -7.04 12.09
N LEU A 227 -7.19 -6.50 13.28
CA LEU A 227 -8.55 -6.27 13.77
C LEU A 227 -9.27 -5.18 12.98
N GLU A 228 -8.57 -4.08 12.66
CA GLU A 228 -9.10 -3.01 11.80
C GLU A 228 -9.43 -3.53 10.40
N ALA A 229 -8.56 -4.35 9.81
CA ALA A 229 -8.79 -5.00 8.52
C ALA A 229 -10.05 -5.89 8.54
N ILE A 230 -10.23 -6.71 9.58
CA ILE A 230 -11.42 -7.56 9.74
C ILE A 230 -12.69 -6.71 9.91
N LYS A 231 -12.60 -5.60 10.66
CA LYS A 231 -13.72 -4.67 10.84
C LYS A 231 -14.12 -4.01 9.52
N THR A 232 -13.15 -3.52 8.75
CA THR A 232 -13.35 -2.93 7.42
C THR A 232 -13.95 -3.95 6.44
N LEU A 233 -13.44 -5.18 6.46
CA LEU A 233 -13.98 -6.28 5.65
C LEU A 233 -15.43 -6.61 6.02
N ALA A 234 -15.75 -6.64 7.31
CA ALA A 234 -17.11 -6.89 7.79
C ALA A 234 -18.08 -5.75 7.44
N SER A 235 -17.63 -4.49 7.44
CA SER A 235 -18.46 -3.35 7.02
C SER A 235 -18.68 -3.28 5.52
N ASN A 236 -17.64 -3.58 4.73
CA ASN A 236 -17.70 -3.50 3.27
C ASN A 236 -18.44 -4.69 2.64
N HIS A 237 -18.37 -5.86 3.26
CA HIS A 237 -18.92 -7.12 2.72
C HIS A 237 -19.72 -7.92 3.76
N PRO A 238 -20.82 -7.36 4.31
CA PRO A 238 -21.52 -7.94 5.46
C PRO A 238 -22.18 -9.29 5.15
N GLN A 239 -22.70 -9.48 3.92
CA GLN A 239 -23.35 -10.74 3.54
C GLN A 239 -22.34 -11.88 3.42
N GLN A 240 -21.24 -11.63 2.71
CA GLN A 240 -20.16 -12.61 2.54
C GLN A 240 -19.54 -12.95 3.90
N PHE A 241 -19.26 -11.95 4.73
CA PHE A 241 -18.70 -12.14 6.06
C PHE A 241 -19.61 -12.99 6.97
N LYS A 242 -20.93 -12.79 6.89
CA LYS A 242 -21.90 -13.61 7.63
C LYS A 242 -21.84 -15.09 7.23
N VAL A 243 -21.71 -15.38 5.93
CA VAL A 243 -21.56 -16.76 5.43
C VAL A 243 -20.24 -17.37 5.90
N VAL A 244 -19.14 -16.61 5.86
CA VAL A 244 -17.84 -17.09 6.34
C VAL A 244 -17.87 -17.43 7.83
N THR A 245 -18.44 -16.54 8.65
CA THR A 245 -18.55 -16.76 10.10
C THR A 245 -19.55 -17.84 10.48
N SER A 246 -20.56 -18.14 9.66
CA SER A 246 -21.41 -19.32 9.85
C SER A 246 -20.72 -20.63 9.47
N ASN A 247 -19.90 -20.59 8.43
CA ASN A 247 -19.21 -21.78 7.92
C ASN A 247 -17.98 -22.17 8.73
N SER A 248 -17.37 -21.21 9.45
CA SER A 248 -16.19 -21.46 10.30
C SER A 248 -16.40 -20.94 11.73
N PRO A 249 -16.97 -21.78 12.63
CA PRO A 249 -17.06 -21.51 14.06
C PRO A 249 -15.73 -21.13 14.74
N PRO A 250 -14.56 -21.77 14.44
CA PRO A 250 -13.32 -21.39 15.11
C PRO A 250 -12.85 -19.99 14.73
N LEU A 251 -12.99 -19.61 13.44
CA LEU A 251 -12.66 -18.27 12.97
C LEU A 251 -13.56 -17.22 13.62
N ARG A 252 -14.86 -17.51 13.72
CA ARG A 252 -15.81 -16.64 14.41
C ARG A 252 -15.43 -16.42 15.88
N SER A 253 -15.15 -17.50 16.61
CA SER A 253 -14.75 -17.39 18.02
C SER A 253 -13.45 -16.60 18.19
N ALA A 254 -12.47 -16.77 17.31
CA ALA A 254 -11.21 -16.02 17.36
C ALA A 254 -11.44 -14.51 17.15
N ILE A 255 -12.30 -14.14 16.19
CA ILE A 255 -12.64 -12.74 15.91
C ILE A 255 -13.42 -12.11 17.08
N GLU A 256 -14.41 -12.82 17.63
CA GLU A 256 -15.21 -12.33 18.77
C GLU A 256 -14.33 -12.12 20.01
N GLN A 257 -13.43 -13.08 20.32
CA GLN A 257 -12.49 -12.95 21.44
C GLN A 257 -11.52 -11.78 21.23
N ALA A 258 -10.99 -11.61 20.03
CA ALA A 258 -10.12 -10.48 19.69
C ALA A 258 -10.85 -9.14 19.85
N PHE A 259 -12.11 -9.04 19.43
CA PHE A 259 -12.90 -7.81 19.59
C PHE A 259 -13.17 -7.47 21.06
N LEU A 260 -13.56 -8.47 21.86
CA LEU A 260 -13.75 -8.31 23.31
C LEU A 260 -12.45 -7.90 24.01
N LEU A 261 -11.33 -8.52 23.65
CA LEU A 261 -10.02 -8.18 24.15
C LEU A 261 -9.68 -6.71 23.85
N HIS A 262 -9.83 -6.27 22.60
CA HIS A 262 -9.58 -4.89 22.18
C HIS A 262 -10.44 -3.90 22.97
N GLN A 263 -11.75 -4.14 23.06
CA GLN A 263 -12.68 -3.27 23.79
C GLN A 263 -12.33 -3.18 25.28
N SER A 264 -11.99 -4.30 25.92
CA SER A 264 -11.59 -4.32 27.33
C SER A 264 -10.31 -3.51 27.60
N ASN A 265 -9.33 -3.60 26.68
CA ASN A 265 -8.08 -2.88 26.77
C ASN A 265 -8.25 -1.37 26.52
N GLU A 266 -9.07 -0.99 25.54
CA GLU A 266 -9.40 0.42 25.31
C GLU A 266 -10.12 1.04 26.50
N ALA A 267 -11.10 0.33 27.08
CA ALA A 267 -11.81 0.80 28.26
C ALA A 267 -10.87 0.95 29.48
N ALA A 268 -9.93 0.02 29.66
CA ALA A 268 -8.91 0.12 30.71
C ALA A 268 -7.93 1.28 30.48
N ALA A 269 -7.53 1.52 29.23
CA ALA A 269 -6.67 2.65 28.86
C ALA A 269 -7.36 3.99 29.08
N GLN A 270 -8.64 4.11 28.71
CA GLN A 270 -9.45 5.32 28.94
C GLN A 270 -9.63 5.62 30.42
N LYS A 271 -9.87 4.61 31.26
CA LYS A 271 -9.93 4.78 32.73
C LYS A 271 -8.61 5.29 33.30
N LYS A 272 -7.48 4.70 32.90
CA LYS A 272 -6.14 5.16 33.31
C LYS A 272 -5.84 6.58 32.84
N ALA A 273 -6.23 6.95 31.62
CA ALA A 273 -6.06 8.31 31.09
C ALA A 273 -6.91 9.34 31.86
N ALA A 274 -8.15 8.98 32.21
CA ALA A 274 -9.03 9.81 33.02
C ALA A 274 -8.46 10.02 34.45
N GLU A 275 -7.92 8.96 35.07
CA GLU A 275 -7.25 9.05 36.37
C GLU A 275 -5.97 9.90 36.33
N ALA A 276 -5.15 9.76 35.29
CA ALA A 276 -3.95 10.58 35.09
C ALA A 276 -4.29 12.07 34.86
N SER A 277 -5.41 12.36 34.17
CA SER A 277 -5.88 13.74 33.98
C SER A 277 -6.36 14.38 35.29
N LYS A 278 -7.01 13.60 36.18
CA LYS A 278 -7.41 14.04 37.53
C LYS A 278 -6.20 14.29 38.44
N GLN A 279 -5.18 13.43 38.38
CA GLN A 279 -3.94 13.62 39.16
C GLN A 279 -3.14 14.86 38.72
N LYS A 280 -3.09 15.17 37.42
CA LYS A 280 -2.44 16.41 36.91
C LYS A 280 -3.16 17.68 37.34
N GLN A 281 -4.48 17.64 37.57
CA GLN A 281 -5.24 18.79 38.06
C GLN A 281 -5.05 19.04 39.57
N GLN A 282 -4.78 18.02 40.37
CA GLN A 282 -4.48 18.17 41.81
C GLN A 282 -3.04 18.64 42.09
N ALA A 283 -2.11 18.49 41.14
CA ALA A 283 -0.70 18.85 41.31
C ALA A 283 -0.36 20.31 40.90
N LYS A 284 -1.30 21.26 40.99
CA LYS A 284 -1.01 22.69 40.78
C LYS A 284 -0.74 23.35 42.14
N PRO A 285 0.52 23.64 42.53
CA PRO A 285 0.79 24.27 43.82
C PRO A 285 0.32 25.72 43.79
N ALA A 286 -0.73 26.02 44.56
CA ALA A 286 -1.24 27.37 44.77
C ALA A 286 -0.38 28.10 45.81
N ILE A 287 0.82 28.53 45.43
CA ILE A 287 1.57 29.53 46.21
C ILE A 287 0.95 30.90 45.87
N GLN A 288 -0.03 31.32 46.67
CA GLN A 288 -0.52 32.70 46.65
C GLN A 288 0.36 33.54 47.57
N LEU A 289 1.38 34.18 47.00
CA LEU A 289 2.10 35.26 47.68
C LEU A 289 1.16 36.47 47.80
N LYS A 290 0.50 36.60 48.95
CA LYS A 290 -0.21 37.82 49.34
C LYS A 290 0.82 38.88 49.74
N MET A 291 1.20 39.73 48.79
CA MET A 291 1.92 40.97 49.09
C MET A 291 0.90 42.05 49.45
N ASN A 292 0.70 42.26 50.75
CA ASN A 292 0.04 43.45 51.27
C ASN A 292 1.08 44.59 51.28
N PHE A 293 0.91 45.58 50.41
CA PHE A 293 1.58 46.88 50.55
C PHE A 293 0.61 47.87 51.19
N GLY A 294 0.38 47.68 52.49
CA GLY A 294 -0.14 48.76 53.33
C GLY A 294 1.05 49.58 53.83
N ASN A 295 0.95 50.90 53.65
CA ASN A 295 1.79 51.96 54.22
C ASN A 295 2.99 52.41 53.38
N PHE A 296 2.72 53.32 52.45
CA PHE A 296 3.58 54.48 52.25
C PHE A 296 2.73 55.74 52.46
N THR A 297 2.86 56.34 53.64
CA THR A 297 2.62 57.76 53.93
C THR A 297 3.93 58.35 54.40
#